data_AF-A0A7Y7UT23-F1
#
_entry.id   AF-A0A7Y7UT23-F1
#
_cell.length_a   1.000
_cell.length_b   1.000
_cell.length_c   1.000
_cell.angle_alpha   90.00
_cell.angle_beta   90.00
_cell.angle_gamma   90.00
#
_symmetry.space_group_name_H-M   'P 1'
#
loop_
_entity.id
_entity.type
_entity.pdbx_description
1 polymer ?
#
loop_
_entity_poly.entity_id
_entity_poly.type
_entity_poly.pdbx_seq_one_letter_code
_entity_poly.pdbx_strand_id
1 'polypeptide(L)'
;MAELPRHQRVVIALSLHILRSAVTRSSDGRVDGVEVRLALRCLLQHCPERWPLELYWDAAKQENDIGRAQGVTAAFNGIVRQLRRAGRYTEISPS
;
A
#
# COMPACT_ATOMS: atom_id res chain seq x y z
N MET A 1 -15.05 17.77 -5.54
CA MET A 1 -14.12 17.39 -4.47
C MET A 1 -12.89 18.26 -4.60
N ALA A 2 -12.44 18.94 -3.54
CA ALA A 2 -11.22 19.72 -3.60
C ALA A 2 -10.03 18.78 -3.90
N GLU A 3 -9.18 19.19 -4.83
CA GLU A 3 -7.98 18.43 -5.19
C GLU A 3 -7.04 18.38 -3.97
N LEU A 4 -6.57 17.18 -3.61
CA LEU A 4 -5.61 17.04 -2.49
C LEU A 4 -4.38 17.92 -2.75
N PRO A 5 -3.82 18.62 -1.74
CA PRO A 5 -2.58 19.36 -1.91
C PRO A 5 -1.46 18.51 -2.52
N ARG A 6 -0.63 19.10 -3.38
CA ARG A 6 0.47 18.40 -4.09
C ARG A 6 1.32 17.52 -3.17
N HIS A 7 1.67 18.03 -1.98
CA HIS A 7 2.49 17.28 -1.02
C HIS A 7 1.81 15.98 -0.56
N GLN A 8 0.49 15.97 -0.34
CA GLN A 8 -0.25 14.77 0.06
C GLN A 8 -0.28 13.74 -1.07
N ARG A 9 -0.45 14.19 -2.32
CA ARG A 9 -0.40 13.31 -3.49
C ARG A 9 0.97 12.64 -3.64
N VAL A 10 2.05 13.39 -3.42
CA VAL A 10 3.43 12.86 -3.42
C VAL A 10 3.61 11.82 -2.32
N VAL A 11 3.15 12.09 -1.09
CA VAL A 11 3.22 11.13 0.03
C VAL A 11 2.45 9.86 -0.28
N ILE A 12 1.24 9.95 -0.86
CA ILE A 12 0.46 8.79 -1.28
C ILE A 12 1.22 7.97 -2.33
N ALA A 13 1.76 8.62 -3.36
CA ALA A 13 2.49 7.95 -4.43
C ALA A 13 3.74 7.23 -3.91
N LEU A 14 4.54 7.89 -3.06
CA LEU A 14 5.73 7.29 -2.44
C LEU A 14 5.36 6.12 -1.53
N SER A 15 4.29 6.25 -0.75
CA SER A 15 3.81 5.16 0.11
C SER A 15 3.40 3.95 -0.72
N LEU A 16 2.66 4.15 -1.82
CA LEU A 16 2.30 3.06 -2.73
C LEU A 16 3.51 2.43 -3.43
N HIS A 17 4.53 3.23 -3.75
CA HIS A 17 5.77 2.72 -4.33
C HIS A 17 6.52 1.80 -3.36
N ILE A 18 6.63 2.19 -2.08
CA ILE A 18 7.22 1.35 -1.03
C ILE A 18 6.43 0.04 -0.89
N LEU A 19 5.10 0.11 -0.81
CA LEU A 19 4.26 -1.10 -0.69
C LEU A 19 4.36 -2.00 -1.93
N ARG A 20 4.49 -1.42 -3.13
CA ARG A 20 4.70 -2.20 -4.37
C ARG A 20 6.06 -2.89 -4.37
N SER A 21 7.12 -2.23 -3.92
CA SER A 21 8.45 -2.85 -3.78
C SER A 21 8.44 -3.97 -2.73
N ALA A 22 7.69 -3.81 -1.64
CA ALA A 22 7.49 -4.87 -0.67
C ALA A 22 6.70 -6.06 -1.24
N VAL A 23 5.68 -5.83 -2.09
CA VAL A 23 5.00 -6.91 -2.84
C VAL A 23 6.02 -7.71 -3.66
N THR A 24 6.92 -7.05 -4.40
CA THR A 24 7.90 -7.76 -5.24
C THR A 24 8.92 -8.59 -4.45
N ARG A 25 9.28 -8.16 -3.24
CA ARG A 25 10.21 -8.88 -2.34
C ARG A 25 9.52 -9.92 -1.44
N SER A 26 8.19 -9.96 -1.45
CA SER A 26 7.43 -10.75 -0.47
C SER A 26 7.65 -12.25 -0.61
N SER A 27 8.09 -12.75 -1.77
CA SER A 27 8.47 -14.15 -1.94
C SER A 27 9.79 -14.51 -1.26
N ASP A 28 10.70 -13.56 -1.08
CA ASP A 28 12.05 -13.82 -0.55
C ASP A 28 12.09 -13.86 0.98
N GLY A 29 11.11 -13.25 1.64
CA GLY A 29 11.03 -13.19 3.09
C GLY A 29 9.97 -12.23 3.58
N ARG A 30 9.96 -12.03 4.89
CA ARG A 30 9.06 -11.08 5.54
C ARG A 30 9.35 -9.66 5.06
N VAL A 31 8.28 -8.86 4.94
CA VAL A 31 8.35 -7.48 4.45
C VAL A 31 7.72 -6.51 5.44
N ASP A 32 7.64 -6.87 6.72
CA ASP A 32 7.10 -6.05 7.81
C ASP A 32 8.11 -5.01 8.35
N GLY A 33 8.95 -4.47 7.48
CA GLY A 33 9.96 -3.45 7.79
C GLY A 33 9.37 -2.09 8.18
N VAL A 34 10.22 -1.22 8.72
CA VAL A 34 9.85 0.14 9.17
C VAL A 34 9.31 0.98 8.02
N GLU A 35 9.83 0.80 6.80
CA GLU A 35 9.37 1.48 5.60
C GLU A 35 7.92 1.13 5.25
N VAL A 36 7.54 -0.15 5.40
CA VAL A 36 6.16 -0.61 5.16
C VAL A 36 5.24 -0.06 6.24
N ARG A 37 5.68 -0.09 7.51
CA ARG A 37 4.89 0.47 8.61
C ARG A 37 4.62 1.97 8.43
N LEU A 38 5.63 2.72 8.01
CA LEU A 38 5.50 4.15 7.71
C LEU A 38 4.55 4.39 6.54
N ALA A 39 4.72 3.67 5.43
CA ALA A 39 3.86 3.80 4.26
C ALA A 39 2.39 3.55 4.58
N LEU A 40 2.08 2.49 5.33
CA LEU A 40 0.71 2.20 5.79
C LEU A 40 0.16 3.32 6.67
N ARG A 41 0.99 3.87 7.58
CA ARG A 41 0.59 4.97 8.47
C ARG A 41 0.26 6.26 7.72
N CYS A 42 1.02 6.56 6.65
CA CYS A 42 0.78 7.69 5.77
C CYS A 42 -0.54 7.56 5.02
N LEU A 43 -0.89 6.34 4.58
CA LEU A 43 -2.13 6.06 3.84
C LEU A 43 -3.39 6.02 4.73
N LEU A 44 -3.24 5.81 6.03
CA LEU A 44 -4.37 5.65 6.97
C LEU A 44 -5.42 6.77 6.88
N GLN A 45 -4.99 8.02 6.70
CA GLN A 45 -5.87 9.19 6.60
C GLN A 45 -6.48 9.39 5.20
N HIS A 46 -6.03 8.63 4.21
CA HIS A 46 -6.45 8.73 2.81
C HIS A 46 -7.32 7.56 2.38
N CYS A 47 -7.29 6.44 3.12
CA CYS A 47 -8.12 5.28 2.89
C CYS A 47 -9.44 5.39 3.67
N PRO A 48 -10.63 5.32 3.01
CA PRO A 48 -11.90 5.22 3.73
C PRO A 48 -11.99 3.93 4.55
N GLU A 49 -11.46 2.83 4.03
CA GLU A 49 -11.48 1.52 4.67
C GLU A 49 -10.10 1.16 5.23
N ARG A 50 -10.06 0.79 6.51
CA ARG A 50 -8.82 0.43 7.22
C ARG A 50 -8.39 -1.01 6.97
N TRP A 51 -9.36 -1.91 6.75
CA TRP A 51 -9.10 -3.34 6.64
C TRP A 51 -8.03 -3.73 5.60
N PRO A 52 -7.88 -3.05 4.43
CA PRO A 52 -6.81 -3.40 3.49
C PRO A 52 -5.41 -3.07 4.02
N LEU A 53 -5.28 -2.02 4.84
CA LEU A 53 -4.01 -1.64 5.46
C LEU A 53 -3.62 -2.64 6.56
N GLU A 54 -4.60 -3.07 7.36
CA GLU A 54 -4.43 -4.07 8.41
C GLU A 54 -4.08 -5.44 7.80
N LEU A 55 -4.84 -5.87 6.78
CA LEU A 55 -4.56 -7.10 6.04
C LEU A 55 -3.16 -7.10 5.42
N TYR A 56 -2.71 -5.97 4.85
CA TYR A 56 -1.36 -5.86 4.31
C TYR A 56 -0.32 -6.10 5.40
N TRP A 57 -0.46 -5.45 6.55
CA TRP A 57 0.47 -5.56 7.67
C TRP A 57 0.54 -6.96 8.25
N ASP A 58 -0.61 -7.61 8.37
CA ASP A 58 -0.67 -8.98 8.92
C ASP A 58 -0.09 -9.99 7.92
N ALA A 59 -0.38 -9.85 6.62
CA ALA A 59 0.21 -10.68 5.59
C ALA A 59 1.74 -10.50 5.52
N ALA A 60 2.24 -9.27 5.61
CA ALA A 60 3.68 -8.95 5.51
C ALA A 60 4.56 -9.69 6.55
N LYS A 61 4.00 -10.06 7.70
CA LYS A 61 4.66 -10.77 8.79
C LYS A 61 4.66 -12.30 8.65
N GLN A 62 3.80 -12.83 7.77
CA GLN A 62 3.63 -14.27 7.65
C GLN A 62 4.94 -14.95 7.24
N GLU A 63 5.20 -16.14 7.77
CA GLU A 63 6.41 -16.91 7.41
C GLU A 63 6.18 -17.73 6.13
N ASN A 64 4.96 -18.20 5.90
CA ASN A 64 4.58 -18.87 4.66
C ASN A 64 4.71 -17.90 3.48
N ASP A 65 5.60 -18.22 2.56
CA ASP A 65 5.95 -17.43 1.39
C ASP A 65 4.78 -17.25 0.41
N ILE A 66 4.07 -18.34 0.08
CA ILE A 66 2.92 -18.31 -0.82
C ILE A 66 1.78 -17.48 -0.21
N GLY A 67 1.43 -17.75 1.04
CA GLY A 67 0.37 -17.05 1.78
C GLY A 67 0.68 -15.56 1.94
N ARG A 68 1.93 -15.23 2.27
CA ARG A 68 2.41 -13.85 2.36
C ARG A 68 2.31 -13.14 1.02
N ALA A 69 2.87 -13.72 -0.04
CA ALA A 69 2.87 -13.09 -1.36
C ALA A 69 1.45 -12.84 -1.88
N GLN A 70 0.55 -13.82 -1.71
CA GLN A 70 -0.86 -13.68 -2.07
C GLN A 70 -1.56 -12.62 -1.22
N GLY A 71 -1.39 -12.66 0.12
CA GLY A 71 -2.04 -11.75 1.05
C GLY A 71 -1.61 -10.30 0.85
N VAL A 72 -0.30 -10.06 0.74
CA VAL A 72 0.28 -8.73 0.50
C VAL A 72 -0.19 -8.18 -0.86
N THR A 73 -0.24 -9.00 -1.90
CA THR A 73 -0.74 -8.61 -3.23
C THR A 73 -2.23 -8.26 -3.21
N ALA A 74 -3.07 -9.09 -2.58
CA ALA A 74 -4.50 -8.86 -2.47
C ALA A 74 -4.81 -7.57 -1.69
N ALA A 75 -4.13 -7.37 -0.56
CA ALA A 75 -4.25 -6.17 0.25
C ALA A 75 -3.81 -4.91 -0.50
N PHE A 76 -2.68 -4.98 -1.20
CA PHE A 76 -2.19 -3.88 -2.04
C PHE A 76 -3.21 -3.46 -3.11
N ASN A 77 -3.78 -4.42 -3.82
CA ASN A 77 -4.81 -4.16 -4.81
C ASN A 77 -6.07 -3.52 -4.19
N GLY A 78 -6.45 -3.96 -2.98
CA GLY A 78 -7.52 -3.35 -2.19
C GLY A 78 -7.24 -1.87 -1.87
N ILE A 79 -6.02 -1.55 -1.41
CA ILE A 79 -5.57 -0.18 -1.11
C ILE A 79 -5.62 0.69 -2.36
N VAL A 80 -5.03 0.25 -3.47
CA VAL A 80 -5.01 1.02 -4.73
C VAL A 80 -6.43 1.27 -5.23
N ARG A 81 -7.31 0.24 -5.19
CA ARG A 81 -8.70 0.35 -5.64
C ARG A 81 -9.48 1.40 -4.85
N GLN A 82 -9.36 1.44 -3.52
CA GLN A 82 -10.08 2.44 -2.73
C GLN A 82 -9.53 3.86 -2.93
N LEU A 83 -8.20 4.02 -3.06
CA LEU A 83 -7.60 5.33 -3.33
C LEU A 83 -8.02 5.89 -4.70
N ARG A 84 -8.10 5.04 -5.73
CA ARG A 84 -8.64 5.40 -7.05
C ARG A 84 -10.10 5.82 -6.97
N ARG A 85 -10.94 5.04 -6.28
CA ARG A 85 -12.36 5.37 -6.06
C ARG A 85 -12.56 6.69 -5.33
N ALA A 86 -11.66 7.02 -4.41
CA ALA A 86 -11.67 8.28 -3.68
C ALA A 86 -11.06 9.46 -4.48
N GLY A 87 -10.61 9.25 -5.72
CA GLY A 87 -9.94 10.29 -6.52
C GLY A 87 -8.60 10.75 -5.94
N ARG A 88 -7.96 9.93 -5.08
CA ARG A 88 -6.73 10.29 -4.35
C ARG A 88 -5.45 9.74 -4.99
N TYR A 89 -5.60 8.86 -5.98
CA TYR A 89 -4.50 8.29 -6.73
C TYR A 89 -4.88 8.12 -8.19
N THR A 90 -4.20 8.86 -9.06
CA THR A 90 -4.18 8.63 -10.50
C THR A 90 -2.82 8.01 -10.79
N GLU A 91 -2.81 6.82 -11.39
CA GLU A 91 -1.56 6.12 -11.68
C GLU A 91 -0.67 7.03 -12.54
N ILE A 92 0.46 7.45 -12.00
CA ILE A 92 1.46 8.20 -12.77
C ILE A 92 2.14 7.15 -13.63
N SER A 93 1.67 6.96 -14.86
CA SER A 93 2.42 6.21 -15.86
C SER A 93 3.80 6.87 -16.00
N PRO A 94 4.91 6.12 -15.83
CA PRO A 94 6.21 6.67 -16.16
C PRO A 94 6.17 7.02 -17.65
N SER A 95 6.36 8.31 -17.95
CA SER A 95 6.61 8.79 -19.31
C SER A 95 8.02 8.42 -19.71
#